data_AF-A0A7Y2PX34-F1
#
_entry.id   AF-A0A7Y2PX34-F1
#
_cell.length_a   1.000
_cell.length_b   1.000
_cell.length_c   1.000
_cell.angle_alpha   90.00
_cell.angle_beta   90.00
_cell.angle_gamma   90.00
#
_symmetry.space_group_name_H-M   'P 1'
#
loop_
_entity.id
_entity.type
_entity.pdbx_description
1 polymer ?
#
loop_
_entity_poly.entity_id
_entity_poly.type
_entity_poly.pdbx_seq_one_letter_code
_entity_poly.pdbx_strand_id
1 'polypeptide(L)'
;MFNPNVTIKNLVQGPQTNALVSLVARVLMAYIFLMSGWMKINAYSATAGYMESKGVPGELLPLSILIVAGGGLALFFGFQARLAALGLAIFTFICGFIFHGTGTPDDTIHLMKNIAMTGGLLFLMLHGAGNFSVDYLIEKA
;
A
#
# COMPACT_ATOMS: atom_id res chain seq x y z
N MET A 1 18.12 -24.89 26.28
CA MET A 1 17.68 -23.54 26.71
C MET A 1 16.61 -23.05 25.75
N PHE A 2 15.52 -22.49 26.25
CA PHE A 2 14.47 -21.87 25.42
C PHE A 2 15.02 -20.58 24.76
N ASN A 3 14.88 -20.46 23.43
CA ASN A 3 15.25 -19.24 22.69
C ASN A 3 14.00 -18.72 21.96
N PRO A 4 13.38 -17.62 22.42
CA PRO A 4 12.13 -17.12 21.85
C PRO A 4 12.26 -16.73 20.38
N ASN A 5 13.43 -16.22 19.93
CA ASN A 5 13.64 -15.83 18.54
C ASN A 5 13.61 -17.05 17.60
N VAL A 6 14.20 -18.17 18.02
CA VAL A 6 14.20 -19.42 17.24
C VAL A 6 12.80 -20.01 17.20
N THR A 7 12.08 -19.99 18.33
CA THR A 7 10.70 -20.49 18.40
C THR A 7 9.77 -19.71 17.47
N ILE A 8 9.80 -18.37 17.51
CA ILE A 8 8.97 -17.53 16.64
C ILE A 8 9.36 -17.71 15.18
N LYS A 9 10.66 -17.70 14.87
CA LYS A 9 11.16 -17.95 13.50
C LYS A 9 10.59 -19.25 12.93
N ASN A 10 10.68 -20.34 13.68
CA ASN A 10 10.19 -21.64 13.23
C ASN A 10 8.66 -21.63 13.02
N LEU A 11 7.91 -20.94 13.89
CA LEU A 11 6.46 -20.80 13.77
C LEU A 11 6.06 -20.03 12.51
N VAL A 12 6.69 -18.88 12.23
CA VAL A 12 6.32 -18.01 11.11
C VAL A 12 6.93 -18.44 9.77
N GLN A 13 8.00 -19.23 9.79
CA GLN A 13 8.62 -19.78 8.57
C GLN A 13 7.98 -21.10 8.12
N GLY A 14 7.09 -21.69 8.92
CA GLY A 14 6.24 -22.78 8.47
C GLY A 14 5.48 -22.39 7.20
N PRO A 15 5.44 -23.22 6.13
CA PRO A 15 4.89 -22.82 4.83
C PRO A 15 3.46 -22.29 4.88
N GLN A 16 2.61 -22.89 5.71
CA GLN A 16 1.21 -22.48 5.88
C GLN A 16 1.10 -21.15 6.62
N THR A 17 1.81 -20.99 7.75
CA THR A 17 1.83 -19.75 8.53
C THR A 17 2.38 -18.60 7.68
N ASN A 18 3.47 -18.83 6.95
CA ASN A 18 4.07 -17.83 6.09
C ASN A 18 3.09 -17.32 5.02
N ALA A 19 2.41 -18.25 4.33
CA ALA A 19 1.44 -17.92 3.31
C ALA A 19 0.25 -17.12 3.86
N LEU A 20 -0.28 -17.53 5.03
CA LEU A 20 -1.40 -16.82 5.67
C LEU A 20 -1.00 -15.43 6.17
N VAL A 21 0.15 -15.30 6.84
CA VAL A 21 0.65 -14.00 7.33
C VAL A 21 0.94 -13.07 6.16
N SER A 22 1.52 -13.57 5.07
CA SER A 22 1.76 -12.79 3.85
C SER A 22 0.44 -12.27 3.24
N LEU A 23 -0.58 -13.13 3.13
CA LEU A 23 -1.90 -12.74 2.64
C LEU A 23 -2.54 -11.66 3.53
N VAL A 24 -2.56 -11.87 4.85
CA VAL A 24 -3.16 -10.92 5.79
C VAL A 24 -2.43 -9.58 5.75
N ALA A 25 -1.10 -9.58 5.79
CA ALA A 25 -0.31 -8.35 5.70
C ALA A 25 -0.60 -7.59 4.40
N ARG A 26 -0.66 -8.31 3.27
CA ARG A 26 -0.97 -7.74 1.95
C ARG A 26 -2.38 -7.13 1.89
N VAL A 27 -3.38 -7.82 2.44
CA VAL A 27 -4.76 -7.31 2.50
C VAL A 27 -4.88 -6.06 3.39
N LEU A 28 -4.24 -6.07 4.56
CA LEU A 28 -4.24 -4.91 5.46
C LEU A 28 -3.55 -3.69 4.83
N MET A 29 -2.44 -3.90 4.11
CA MET A 29 -1.81 -2.83 3.34
C MET A 29 -2.70 -2.35 2.19
N ALA A 30 -3.34 -3.26 1.47
CA ALA A 30 -4.24 -2.90 0.36
C ALA A 30 -5.46 -2.09 0.82
N TYR A 31 -6.02 -2.42 2.00
CA TYR A 31 -7.24 -1.81 2.53
C TYR A 31 -7.18 -0.27 2.55
N ILE A 32 -6.07 0.32 3.00
CA ILE A 32 -5.97 1.78 3.07
C ILE A 32 -6.00 2.44 1.68
N PHE A 33 -5.43 1.78 0.67
CA PHE A 33 -5.45 2.26 -0.71
C PHE A 33 -6.85 2.12 -1.32
N LEU A 34 -7.53 1.00 -1.09
CA LEU A 34 -8.90 0.79 -1.55
C LEU A 34 -9.85 1.84 -0.96
N MET A 35 -9.76 2.08 0.36
CA MET A 35 -10.57 3.11 1.02
C MET A 35 -10.21 4.52 0.55
N SER A 36 -8.93 4.82 0.39
CA SER A 36 -8.46 6.11 -0.13
C SER A 36 -8.96 6.37 -1.55
N GLY A 37 -8.94 5.36 -2.42
CA GLY A 37 -9.46 5.44 -3.78
C GLY A 37 -10.98 5.61 -3.79
N TRP A 38 -11.70 4.83 -2.99
CA TRP A 38 -13.15 4.95 -2.82
C TRP A 38 -13.57 6.35 -2.36
N MET A 39 -12.89 6.90 -1.36
CA MET A 39 -13.18 8.25 -0.87
C MET A 39 -12.95 9.32 -1.95
N LYS A 40 -11.90 9.20 -2.78
CA LYS A 40 -11.64 10.12 -3.89
C LYS A 40 -12.74 10.08 -4.96
N ILE A 41 -13.29 8.90 -5.23
CA ILE A 41 -14.41 8.74 -6.19
C ILE A 41 -15.68 9.42 -5.64
N ASN A 42 -16.01 9.20 -4.37
CA ASN A 42 -17.21 9.78 -3.76
C ASN A 42 -17.10 11.29 -3.51
N ALA A 43 -15.89 11.78 -3.21
CA ALA A 43 -15.61 13.19 -2.95
C ALA A 43 -14.82 13.83 -4.10
N TYR A 44 -15.16 13.51 -5.35
CA TYR A 44 -14.36 13.87 -6.52
C TYR A 44 -14.05 15.36 -6.62
N SER A 45 -15.10 16.20 -6.64
CA SER A 45 -14.94 17.66 -6.79
C SER A 45 -14.16 18.28 -5.61
N ALA A 46 -14.44 17.83 -4.38
CA ALA A 46 -13.72 18.29 -3.20
C ALA A 46 -12.24 17.88 -3.23
N THR A 47 -11.94 16.66 -3.70
CA THR A 47 -10.57 16.16 -3.83
C THR A 47 -9.81 16.94 -4.90
N ALA A 48 -10.41 17.20 -6.06
CA ALA A 48 -9.78 17.98 -7.12
C ALA A 48 -9.45 19.40 -6.64
N GLY A 49 -10.38 20.08 -5.98
CA GLY A 49 -10.13 21.40 -5.39
C GLY A 49 -9.04 21.37 -4.31
N TYR A 50 -8.99 20.31 -3.50
CA TYR A 50 -7.90 20.14 -2.52
C TYR A 50 -6.54 19.93 -3.18
N MET A 51 -6.47 19.15 -4.27
CA MET A 51 -5.25 18.99 -5.08
C MET A 51 -4.75 20.33 -5.60
N GLU A 52 -5.65 21.13 -6.17
CA GLU A 52 -5.32 22.46 -6.69
C GLU A 52 -4.83 23.40 -5.60
N SER A 53 -5.43 23.35 -4.40
CA SER A 53 -4.98 24.12 -3.23
C SER A 53 -3.55 23.79 -2.79
N LYS A 54 -3.04 22.61 -3.17
CA LYS A 54 -1.67 22.13 -2.90
C LYS A 54 -0.76 22.23 -4.12
N GLY A 55 -1.19 22.90 -5.19
CA GLY A 55 -0.41 23.10 -6.42
C GLY A 55 -0.36 21.88 -7.36
N VAL A 56 -1.24 20.89 -7.16
CA VAL A 56 -1.37 19.72 -8.04
C VAL A 56 -2.59 19.90 -8.94
N PRO A 57 -2.48 19.80 -10.28
CA PRO A 57 -3.62 19.93 -11.18
C PRO A 57 -4.74 18.93 -10.87
N GLY A 58 -5.99 19.40 -10.72
CA GLY A 58 -7.15 18.55 -10.44
C GLY A 58 -7.43 17.51 -11.53
N GLU A 59 -7.01 17.79 -12.78
CA GLU A 59 -7.09 16.87 -13.93
C GLU A 59 -6.31 15.57 -13.73
N LEU A 60 -5.34 15.54 -12.80
CA LEU A 60 -4.59 14.32 -12.46
C LEU A 60 -5.35 13.40 -11.50
N LEU A 61 -6.54 13.80 -11.01
CA LEU A 61 -7.31 13.01 -10.06
C LEU A 61 -7.69 11.61 -10.60
N PRO A 62 -8.13 11.41 -11.85
CA PRO A 62 -8.37 10.08 -12.40
C PRO A 62 -7.14 9.18 -12.36
N LEU A 63 -5.95 9.73 -12.67
CA LEU A 63 -4.69 8.99 -12.60
C LEU A 63 -4.34 8.63 -11.15
N SER A 64 -4.52 9.55 -10.21
CA SER A 64 -4.36 9.31 -8.78
C SER A 64 -5.29 8.21 -8.27
N ILE A 65 -6.56 8.21 -8.70
CA ILE A 65 -7.54 7.14 -8.38
C ILE A 65 -7.08 5.81 -8.99
N LEU A 66 -6.64 5.78 -10.25
CA LEU A 66 -6.15 4.57 -10.89
C LEU A 66 -4.95 3.98 -10.15
N ILE A 67 -3.98 4.81 -9.77
CA ILE A 67 -2.79 4.36 -9.03
C ILE A 67 -3.19 3.82 -7.66
N VAL A 68 -4.02 4.56 -6.92
CA VAL A 68 -4.39 4.21 -5.54
C VAL A 68 -5.37 3.04 -5.50
N ALA A 69 -6.52 3.15 -6.16
CA ALA A 69 -7.53 2.11 -6.16
C ALA A 69 -7.07 0.89 -6.98
N GLY A 70 -6.54 1.11 -8.18
CA GLY A 70 -6.03 0.03 -9.04
C GLY A 70 -4.81 -0.66 -8.45
N GLY A 71 -3.84 0.10 -7.93
CA GLY A 71 -2.70 -0.45 -7.19
C GLY A 71 -3.15 -1.19 -5.91
N GLY A 72 -4.16 -0.66 -5.21
CA GLY A 72 -4.77 -1.33 -4.05
C GLY A 72 -5.42 -2.67 -4.41
N LEU A 73 -6.14 -2.74 -5.54
CA LEU A 73 -6.74 -3.98 -6.05
C LEU A 73 -5.65 -4.98 -6.49
N ALA A 74 -4.64 -4.49 -7.21
CA ALA A 74 -3.49 -5.29 -7.62
C ALA A 74 -2.78 -5.88 -6.40
N LEU A 75 -2.55 -5.07 -5.35
CA LEU A 75 -2.07 -5.57 -4.07
C LEU A 75 -3.03 -6.55 -3.44
N PHE A 76 -4.34 -6.30 -3.40
CA PHE A 76 -5.33 -7.16 -2.74
C PHE A 76 -5.49 -8.55 -3.37
N PHE A 77 -5.36 -8.65 -4.69
CA PHE A 77 -5.35 -9.95 -5.38
C PHE A 77 -3.94 -10.53 -5.52
N GLY A 78 -2.90 -9.73 -5.26
CA GLY A 78 -1.52 -10.13 -5.48
C GLY A 78 -1.22 -10.31 -6.96
N PHE A 79 -1.68 -9.37 -7.79
CA PHE A 79 -1.42 -9.29 -9.22
C PHE A 79 -0.36 -8.22 -9.48
N GLN A 80 0.72 -8.58 -10.16
CA GLN A 80 1.91 -7.75 -10.37
C GLN A 80 2.34 -7.07 -9.07
N ALA A 81 2.32 -7.79 -7.95
CA ALA A 81 2.33 -7.20 -6.62
C ALA A 81 3.61 -6.42 -6.34
N ARG A 82 4.74 -6.83 -6.93
CA ARG A 82 6.02 -6.11 -6.80
C ARG A 82 5.97 -4.74 -7.46
N LEU A 83 5.46 -4.69 -8.69
CA LEU A 83 5.31 -3.45 -9.44
C LEU A 83 4.25 -2.54 -8.80
N ALA A 84 3.11 -3.11 -8.41
CA ALA A 84 2.06 -2.38 -7.71
C ALA A 84 2.58 -1.78 -6.39
N ALA A 85 3.33 -2.54 -5.61
CA ALA A 85 3.92 -2.07 -4.37
C ALA A 85 4.95 -0.96 -4.60
N LEU A 86 5.83 -1.09 -5.60
CA LEU A 86 6.80 -0.05 -5.94
C LEU A 86 6.10 1.24 -6.38
N GLY A 87 5.13 1.14 -7.29
CA GLY A 87 4.36 2.29 -7.77
C GLY A 87 3.62 2.99 -6.64
N LEU A 88 2.94 2.22 -5.77
CA LEU A 88 2.29 2.76 -4.58
C LEU A 88 3.27 3.34 -3.57
N ALA A 89 4.48 2.78 -3.42
CA ALA A 89 5.48 3.29 -2.49
C ALA A 89 5.95 4.68 -2.92
N ILE A 90 6.32 4.82 -4.20
CA ILE A 90 6.72 6.11 -4.78
C ILE A 90 5.58 7.12 -4.67
N PHE A 91 4.37 6.73 -5.07
CA PHE A 91 3.19 7.59 -5.02
C PHE A 91 2.87 8.05 -3.58
N THR A 92 2.87 7.12 -2.62
CA THR A 92 2.56 7.39 -1.21
C THR A 92 3.59 8.30 -0.56
N PHE A 93 4.87 8.07 -0.85
CA PHE A 93 5.96 8.89 -0.37
C PHE A 93 5.81 10.34 -0.85
N ILE A 94 5.65 10.54 -2.17
CA ILE A 94 5.47 11.87 -2.78
C ILE A 94 4.21 12.55 -2.21
N CYS A 95 3.08 11.85 -2.14
CA CYS A 95 1.84 12.42 -1.61
C CYS A 95 1.96 12.81 -0.13
N GLY A 96 2.74 12.09 0.67
CA GLY A 96 3.02 12.47 2.06
C GLY A 96 3.55 13.89 2.17
N PHE A 97 4.59 14.21 1.41
CA PHE A 97 5.20 15.53 1.48
C PHE A 97 4.35 16.63 0.84
N ILE A 98 3.68 16.35 -0.27
CA ILE A 98 2.83 17.34 -0.95
C ILE A 98 1.62 17.72 -0.09
N PHE A 99 0.89 16.72 0.41
CA PHE A 99 -0.39 16.97 1.09
C PHE A 99 -0.24 17.25 2.58
N HIS A 100 0.79 16.70 3.22
CA HIS A 100 0.96 16.69 4.68
C HIS A 100 2.30 17.25 5.17
N GLY A 101 3.00 18.04 4.34
CA GLY A 101 4.25 18.71 4.72
C GLY A 101 4.10 20.00 5.53
N THR A 102 2.87 20.44 5.81
CA THR A 102 2.54 21.74 6.40
C THR A 102 2.82 21.87 7.90
N GLY A 103 3.07 20.76 8.61
CA GLY A 103 3.51 20.78 10.01
C GLY A 103 2.39 20.97 11.05
N THR A 104 1.12 20.88 10.66
CA THR A 104 0.03 20.77 11.64
C THR A 104 0.09 19.40 12.35
N PRO A 105 -0.49 19.24 13.55
CA PRO A 105 -0.52 17.94 14.22
C PRO A 105 -1.18 16.83 13.38
N ASP A 106 -2.26 17.16 12.67
CA ASP A 106 -2.98 16.23 11.79
C ASP A 106 -2.14 15.82 10.58
N ASP A 107 -1.52 16.80 9.91
CA ASP A 107 -0.60 16.55 8.80
C ASP A 107 0.59 15.70 9.23
N THR A 108 1.13 15.94 10.42
CA THR A 108 2.27 15.17 10.94
C THR A 108 1.92 13.68 11.06
N ILE A 109 0.73 13.36 11.58
CA ILE A 109 0.25 11.97 11.69
C ILE A 109 0.09 11.35 10.30
N HIS A 110 -0.51 12.08 9.35
CA HIS A 110 -0.71 11.58 7.99
C HIS A 110 0.61 11.37 7.22
N LEU A 111 1.59 12.26 7.41
CA LEU A 111 2.94 12.11 6.87
C LEU A 111 3.64 10.89 7.46
N MET A 112 3.64 10.72 8.79
CA MET A 112 4.21 9.55 9.46
C MET A 112 3.60 8.24 8.96
N LYS A 113 2.27 8.22 8.80
CA LYS A 113 1.54 7.09 8.21
C LYS A 113 2.00 6.81 6.77
N ASN A 114 2.14 7.83 5.92
CA ASN A 114 2.62 7.64 4.55
C ASN A 114 4.08 7.12 4.50
N ILE A 115 4.95 7.59 5.39
CA ILE A 115 6.33 7.09 5.52
C ILE A 115 6.32 5.61 5.94
N ALA A 116 5.54 5.26 6.96
CA ALA A 116 5.42 3.87 7.43
C ALA A 116 4.86 2.94 6.32
N MET A 117 3.82 3.39 5.61
CA MET A 117 3.25 2.65 4.48
C MET A 117 4.26 2.47 3.35
N THR A 118 5.06 3.48 3.03
CA THR A 118 6.13 3.37 2.04
C THR A 118 7.12 2.26 2.43
N GLY A 119 7.53 2.20 3.69
CA GLY A 119 8.40 1.12 4.20
C GLY A 119 7.78 -0.28 4.05
N GLY A 120 6.51 -0.44 4.41
CA GLY A 120 5.79 -1.70 4.26
C GLY A 120 5.65 -2.15 2.80
N LEU A 121 5.38 -1.20 1.90
CA LEU A 121 5.28 -1.46 0.47
C LEU A 121 6.63 -1.85 -0.14
N LEU A 122 7.73 -1.21 0.25
CA LEU A 122 9.07 -1.62 -0.20
C LEU A 122 9.40 -3.04 0.30
N PHE A 123 9.00 -3.38 1.52
CA PHE A 123 9.15 -4.75 2.02
C PHE A 123 8.32 -5.75 1.21
N LEU A 124 7.09 -5.40 0.82
CA LEU A 124 6.28 -6.26 -0.06
C LEU A 124 6.82 -6.33 -1.48
N MET A 125 7.39 -5.25 -2.02
CA MET A 125 8.10 -5.26 -3.30
C MET A 125 9.26 -6.25 -3.28
N LEU A 126 10.01 -6.30 -2.17
CA LEU A 126 11.13 -7.22 -1.99
C LEU A 126 10.67 -8.68 -1.86
N HIS A 127 9.62 -8.96 -1.06
CA HIS A 127 9.22 -10.34 -0.72
C HIS A 127 8.19 -10.93 -1.67
N GLY A 128 7.25 -10.14 -2.18
CA GLY A 128 6.28 -10.51 -3.21
C GLY A 128 4.90 -10.85 -2.65
N ALA A 129 4.04 -11.40 -3.50
CA ALA A 129 2.62 -11.59 -3.23
C ALA A 129 2.29 -12.82 -2.35
N GLY A 130 3.23 -13.77 -2.22
CA GLY A 130 3.05 -15.04 -1.53
C GLY A 130 2.19 -16.06 -2.30
N ASN A 131 2.01 -17.26 -1.73
CA ASN A 131 1.36 -18.39 -2.41
C ASN A 131 -0.15 -18.18 -2.68
N PHE A 132 -0.82 -17.37 -1.86
CA PHE A 132 -2.22 -17.01 -2.07
C PHE A 132 -2.29 -15.72 -2.90
N SER A 133 -1.93 -15.78 -4.17
CA SER A 133 -1.92 -14.62 -5.06
C SER A 133 -2.16 -15.01 -6.52
N VAL A 134 -2.59 -14.03 -7.31
CA VAL A 134 -2.70 -14.19 -8.77
C VAL A 134 -1.31 -14.41 -9.39
N ASP A 135 -0.27 -13.71 -8.91
CA ASP A 135 1.12 -13.91 -9.36
C ASP A 135 1.55 -15.37 -9.24
N TYR A 136 1.29 -16.01 -8.09
CA TYR A 136 1.61 -17.42 -7.89
C TYR A 136 0.89 -18.35 -8.88
N LEU A 137 -0.36 -18.03 -9.23
CA LEU A 137 -1.12 -18.81 -10.22
C LEU A 137 -0.56 -18.66 -11.63
N ILE A 138 -0.11 -17.45 -11.99
CA ILE A 138 0.49 -17.16 -13.31
C ILE A 138 1.87 -17.80 -13.43
N GLU A 139 2.72 -17.71 -12.39
CA GLU A 139 4.08 -18.25 -12.41
C GLU A 139 4.13 -19.79 -12.41
N LYS A 140 3.05 -20.43 -11.98
CA LYS A 140 2.92 -21.90 -11.97
C LYS A 140 2.44 -22.47 -13.31
N ALA A 141 1.79 -21.66 -14.13
CA ALA A 141 1.24 -22.06 -15.44
C ALA A 141 2.33 -22.13 -16.51
#